data_AF-A0A522Q113-F1
#
_entry.id   AF-A0A522Q113-F1
#
_cell.length_a   1.000
_cell.length_b   1.000
_cell.length_c   1.000
_cell.angle_alpha   90.00
_cell.angle_beta   90.00
_cell.angle_gamma   90.00
#
_symmetry.space_group_name_H-M   'P 1'
#
loop_
_entity.id
_entity.type
_entity.pdbx_description
1 polymer ?
#
loop_
_entity_poly.entity_id
_entity_poly.type
_entity_poly.pdbx_seq_one_letter_code
_entity_poly.pdbx_strand_id
1 'polypeptide(L)'
;MTRYEDRTFENQHVILDDGVFVNCVFKNCSLEYSGGDVYVQNCQGESCQLVWRDAAQRTIFLLQGLGLLAPAAALTSAESPSRVQ
;
A
#
# COMPACT_ATOMS: atom_id res chain seq x y z
N MET A 1 7.77 -14.07 -11.92
CA MET A 1 7.93 -13.75 -10.48
C MET A 1 9.35 -13.31 -10.18
N THR A 2 9.53 -12.13 -9.57
CA THR A 2 10.82 -11.54 -9.16
C THR A 2 10.95 -11.56 -7.65
N ARG A 3 12.11 -11.99 -7.13
CA ARG A 3 12.34 -12.16 -5.68
C ARG A 3 13.21 -11.05 -5.09
N TYR A 4 12.81 -10.55 -3.93
CA TYR A 4 13.50 -9.54 -3.14
C TYR A 4 13.63 -10.02 -1.68
N GLU A 5 14.85 -10.05 -1.16
CA GLU A 5 15.16 -10.48 0.20
C GLU A 5 16.02 -9.43 0.91
N ASP A 6 15.71 -9.17 2.19
CA ASP A 6 16.47 -8.28 3.08
C ASP A 6 16.72 -6.88 2.48
N ARG A 7 15.71 -6.34 1.76
CA ARG A 7 15.81 -5.05 1.08
C ARG A 7 14.93 -3.98 1.72
N THR A 8 15.44 -2.75 1.67
CA THR A 8 14.65 -1.55 1.99
C THR A 8 14.25 -0.85 0.70
N PHE A 9 12.96 -0.56 0.57
CA PHE A 9 12.38 0.23 -0.51
C PHE A 9 11.93 1.56 0.07
N GLU A 10 12.60 2.65 -0.28
CA GLU A 10 12.36 3.97 0.31
C GLU A 10 12.09 5.02 -0.76
N ASN A 11 11.12 5.92 -0.51
CA ASN A 11 10.79 7.06 -1.37
C ASN A 11 10.47 6.70 -2.83
N GLN A 12 9.86 5.52 -3.06
CA GLN A 12 9.58 5.03 -4.40
C GLN A 12 8.20 4.39 -4.54
N HIS A 13 7.81 4.20 -5.79
CA HIS A 13 6.62 3.44 -6.17
C HIS A 13 7.02 1.98 -6.40
N VAL A 14 6.41 1.06 -5.67
CA VAL A 14 6.70 -0.38 -5.75
C VAL A 14 5.46 -1.10 -6.26
N ILE A 15 5.61 -1.78 -7.39
CA ILE A 15 4.59 -2.70 -7.92
C ILE A 15 4.80 -4.06 -7.26
N LEU A 16 3.75 -4.57 -6.61
CA LEU A 16 3.79 -5.82 -5.86
C LEU A 16 3.50 -7.05 -6.70
N ASP A 17 2.77 -6.89 -7.79
CA ASP A 17 2.38 -7.98 -8.68
C ASP A 17 3.61 -8.73 -9.21
N ASP A 18 3.50 -10.07 -9.29
CA ASP A 18 4.58 -10.99 -9.62
C ASP A 18 5.81 -10.88 -8.69
N GLY A 19 5.67 -10.30 -7.51
CA GLY A 19 6.73 -10.09 -6.54
C GLY A 19 6.75 -11.13 -5.41
N VAL A 20 7.95 -11.50 -4.97
CA VAL A 20 8.18 -12.30 -3.76
C VAL A 20 9.08 -11.51 -2.82
N PHE A 21 8.51 -10.97 -1.75
CA PHE A 21 9.18 -10.08 -0.80
C PHE A 21 9.35 -10.78 0.55
N VAL A 22 10.60 -10.95 0.98
CA VAL A 22 10.95 -11.60 2.26
C VAL A 22 11.84 -10.68 3.08
N ASN A 23 11.53 -10.48 4.36
CA ASN A 23 12.30 -9.63 5.28
C ASN A 23 12.55 -8.19 4.74
N CYS A 24 11.60 -7.63 3.99
CA CYS A 24 11.76 -6.31 3.39
C CYS A 24 11.18 -5.19 4.27
N VAL A 25 11.69 -3.97 4.09
CA VAL A 25 11.14 -2.77 4.73
C VAL A 25 10.72 -1.76 3.66
N PHE A 26 9.47 -1.33 3.69
CA PHE A 26 8.93 -0.32 2.79
C PHE A 26 8.75 0.99 3.56
N LYS A 27 9.36 2.09 3.09
CA LYS A 27 9.35 3.38 3.79
C LYS A 27 8.94 4.54 2.87
N ASN A 28 8.02 5.37 3.33
CA ASN A 28 7.57 6.58 2.64
C ASN A 28 7.31 6.34 1.14
N CYS A 29 6.51 5.32 0.85
CA CYS A 29 6.40 4.72 -0.47
C CYS A 29 4.96 4.63 -0.94
N SER A 30 4.75 4.27 -2.21
CA SER A 30 3.46 3.78 -2.67
C SER A 30 3.58 2.32 -3.07
N LEU A 31 2.67 1.50 -2.59
CA LEU A 31 2.59 0.07 -2.88
C LEU A 31 1.42 -0.16 -3.82
N GLU A 32 1.68 -0.61 -5.03
CA GLU A 32 0.64 -0.87 -6.02
C GLU A 32 0.35 -2.37 -6.14
N TYR A 33 -0.93 -2.71 -6.12
CA TYR A 33 -1.41 -4.08 -6.35
C TYR A 33 -2.59 -4.09 -7.33
N SER A 34 -2.44 -4.85 -8.40
CA SER A 34 -3.37 -4.88 -9.53
C SER A 34 -4.20 -6.18 -9.57
N GLY A 35 -3.83 -7.18 -8.77
CA GLY A 35 -4.52 -8.46 -8.65
C GLY A 35 -3.75 -9.66 -9.22
N GLY A 36 -2.44 -9.51 -9.47
CA GLY A 36 -1.55 -10.60 -9.83
C GLY A 36 -1.07 -11.40 -8.62
N ASP A 37 -0.29 -12.45 -8.86
CA ASP A 37 0.25 -13.24 -7.76
C ASP A 37 1.31 -12.44 -6.98
N VAL A 38 1.21 -12.42 -5.66
CA VAL A 38 2.18 -11.77 -4.78
C VAL A 38 2.41 -12.60 -3.53
N TYR A 39 3.67 -12.66 -3.07
CA TYR A 39 4.02 -13.25 -1.78
C TYR A 39 4.78 -12.24 -0.92
N VAL A 40 4.30 -11.98 0.29
CA VAL A 40 4.92 -11.07 1.25
C VAL A 40 5.10 -11.80 2.59
N GLN A 41 6.33 -11.91 3.06
CA GLN A 41 6.66 -12.58 4.32
C GLN A 41 7.62 -11.73 5.15
N ASN A 42 7.26 -11.51 6.42
CA ASN A 42 8.08 -10.75 7.38
C ASN A 42 8.50 -9.36 6.86
N CYS A 43 7.62 -8.68 6.14
CA CYS A 43 7.86 -7.33 5.65
C CYS A 43 7.15 -6.28 6.50
N GLN A 44 7.71 -5.08 6.59
CA GLN A 44 7.14 -3.96 7.34
C GLN A 44 6.89 -2.77 6.40
N GLY A 45 5.75 -2.10 6.58
CA GLY A 45 5.40 -0.88 5.86
C GLY A 45 5.30 0.31 6.81
N GLU A 46 6.13 1.32 6.60
CA GLU A 46 6.16 2.58 7.35
C GLU A 46 5.80 3.74 6.43
N SER A 47 4.71 4.45 6.74
CA SER A 47 4.26 5.63 5.98
C SER A 47 4.07 5.36 4.48
N CYS A 48 3.63 4.16 4.10
CA CYS A 48 3.32 3.85 2.71
C CYS A 48 1.82 3.97 2.41
N GLN A 49 1.50 4.44 1.20
CA GLN A 49 0.14 4.45 0.67
C GLN A 49 -0.11 3.22 -0.19
N LEU A 50 -1.23 2.53 0.04
CA LEU A 50 -1.61 1.37 -0.75
C LEU A 50 -2.49 1.83 -1.93
N VAL A 51 -2.12 1.42 -3.14
CA VAL A 51 -2.77 1.78 -4.39
C VAL A 51 -3.33 0.51 -5.03
N TRP A 52 -4.65 0.47 -5.18
CA TRP A 52 -5.33 -0.66 -5.83
C TRP A 52 -5.58 -0.32 -7.30
N ARG A 53 -5.21 -1.23 -8.20
CA ARG A 53 -5.50 -1.11 -9.64
C ARG A 53 -6.21 -2.34 -10.18
N ASP A 54 -6.72 -2.22 -11.41
CA ASP A 54 -7.31 -3.28 -12.20
C ASP A 54 -8.27 -4.21 -11.43
N ALA A 55 -7.97 -5.51 -11.39
CA ALA A 55 -8.85 -6.52 -10.80
C ALA A 55 -8.99 -6.32 -9.29
N ALA A 56 -7.91 -5.95 -8.62
CA ALA A 56 -7.94 -5.61 -7.20
C ALA A 56 -8.85 -4.39 -6.94
N GLN A 57 -8.71 -3.32 -7.72
CA GLN A 57 -9.55 -2.12 -7.58
C GLN A 57 -11.03 -2.41 -7.78
N ARG A 58 -11.39 -3.18 -8.81
CA ARG A 58 -12.79 -3.59 -9.05
C ARG A 58 -13.37 -4.39 -7.87
N THR A 59 -12.55 -5.23 -7.25
CA THR A 59 -12.94 -6.00 -6.06
C THR A 59 -13.18 -5.08 -4.87
N ILE A 60 -12.27 -4.11 -4.63
CA ILE A 60 -12.43 -3.11 -3.57
C ILE A 60 -13.75 -2.33 -3.75
N PHE A 61 -14.05 -1.88 -4.98
CA PHE A 61 -15.30 -1.18 -5.27
C PHE A 61 -16.54 -2.03 -5.07
N LEU A 62 -16.51 -3.32 -5.45
CA LEU A 62 -17.60 -4.25 -5.18
C LEU A 62 -17.83 -4.39 -3.68
N LEU A 63 -16.78 -4.64 -2.90
CA LEU A 63 -16.88 -4.81 -1.45
C LEU A 63 -17.38 -3.54 -0.76
N GLN A 64 -16.95 -2.36 -1.23
CA GLN A 64 -17.46 -1.07 -0.76
C GLN A 64 -18.95 -0.88 -1.08
N GLY A 65 -19.37 -1.19 -2.30
CA GLY A 65 -20.78 -1.11 -2.71
C GLY A 65 -21.69 -2.05 -1.91
N LEU A 66 -21.16 -3.19 -1.45
CA LEU A 66 -21.85 -4.13 -0.57
C LEU A 66 -21.78 -3.76 0.92
N GLY A 67 -21.05 -2.71 1.30
CA GLY A 67 -20.83 -2.32 2.69
C GLY A 67 -19.93 -3.29 3.48
N LEU A 68 -19.20 -4.18 2.79
CA LEU A 68 -18.29 -5.15 3.39
C LEU A 68 -16.88 -4.57 3.62
N LEU A 69 -16.59 -3.42 3.01
CA LEU A 69 -15.35 -2.70 3.20
C LEU A 69 -15.65 -1.20 3.29
N ALA A 70 -15.14 -0.52 4.32
CA ALA A 70 -15.26 0.92 4.42
C ALA A 70 -14.39 1.60 3.33
N PRO A 71 -14.82 2.74 2.77
CA PRO A 71 -13.93 3.60 2.01
C PRO A 71 -12.71 3.93 2.86
N ALA A 72 -11.52 3.94 2.25
CA ALA A 72 -10.33 4.42 2.95
C ALA A 72 -10.63 5.84 3.43
N ALA A 73 -10.69 6.03 4.75
CA ALA A 73 -10.77 7.36 5.32
C ALA A 73 -9.54 8.10 4.81
N ALA A 74 -9.74 9.20 4.07
CA ALA A 74 -8.65 10.13 3.80
C ALA A 74 -8.05 10.44 5.17
N LEU A 75 -6.81 10.03 5.41
CA LEU A 75 -6.05 10.44 6.58
C LEU A 75 -5.94 11.96 6.46
N THR A 76 -6.88 12.67 7.05
CA THR A 76 -6.80 14.11 7.20
C THR A 76 -5.57 14.33 8.05
N SER A 77 -4.48 14.76 7.43
CA SER A 77 -3.33 15.30 8.14
C SER A 77 -3.87 16.33 9.12
N ALA A 78 -3.73 16.06 10.41
CA ALA A 78 -4.07 17.02 11.45
C ALA A 78 -3.23 18.28 11.19
N GLU A 79 -3.86 19.29 10.59
CA GLU A 79 -3.29 20.63 10.46
C GLU A 79 -3.19 21.19 11.87
N SER A 80 -1.98 21.14 12.45
CA SER A 80 -1.69 21.84 13.71
C SER A 80 -1.99 23.32 13.50
N PRO A 81 -2.88 23.94 14.29
CA PRO A 81 -3.08 25.38 14.21
C PRO A 81 -1.86 26.05 14.85
N SER A 82 -0.88 26.41 14.03
CA SER A 82 0.18 27.33 14.42
C SER A 82 -0.45 28.72 14.59
N ARG A 83 -1.11 28.96 15.73
CA ARG A 83 -1.59 30.28 16.12
C ARG A 83 -0.43 31.03 16.75
N VAL A 84 0.35 31.70 15.91
CA VAL A 84 1.17 32.85 16.30
C VAL A 84 0.37 34.11 15.97
N GLN A 85 -0.19 34.73 17.00
CA GLN A 85 -0.34 36.18 17.16
C GLN A 85 -0.94 36.49 18.52
#